data_AF-A0A6N2CYN6-F1
#
_entry.id   AF-A0A6N2CYN6-F1
#
_cell.length_a   1.000
_cell.length_b   1.000
_cell.length_c   1.000
_cell.angle_alpha   90.00
_cell.angle_beta   90.00
_cell.angle_gamma   90.00
#
_symmetry.space_group_name_H-M   'P 1'
#
loop_
_entity.id
_entity.type
_entity.pdbx_description
1 polymer ?
#
loop_
_entity_poly.entity_id
_entity_poly.type
_entity_poly.pdbx_seq_one_letter_code
_entity_poly.pdbx_strand_id
1 'polypeptide(L)'
;MNRLQMLRRTGLLVAALLMAGGCQRAAVEHDPDPQVAEAEVHPQHHSPWYVSVDGDGPFRMVTFKDVGMNRAIPSPDDPMLEVIAASLAMTLATDEVLGMTTGVDYDAALVDPDEHTFCARSHLYVDLWRGEAPARWGYSLWSGCNEHDQFAWHEVPVDETAGGDVVDEVTPLTESIAGSLRSAIERDCYQRHC
;
A
#
# COMPACT_ATOMS: atom_id res chain seq x y z
N MET A 1 -55.16 -20.56 -17.05
CA MET A 1 -55.63 -20.06 -18.36
C MET A 1 -54.50 -19.26 -19.01
N ASN A 2 -54.33 -19.43 -20.32
CA ASN A 2 -53.32 -18.86 -21.25
C ASN A 2 -51.89 -19.45 -21.17
N ARG A 3 -51.52 -20.39 -22.05
CA ARG A 3 -51.16 -20.33 -23.51
C ARG A 3 -49.67 -19.97 -23.70
N LEU A 4 -48.80 -20.94 -24.01
CA LEU A 4 -48.41 -21.43 -25.36
C LEU A 4 -47.50 -20.45 -26.13
N GLN A 5 -46.25 -20.89 -26.40
CA GLN A 5 -45.57 -20.98 -27.73
C GLN A 5 -44.07 -21.26 -27.49
N MET A 6 -43.52 -22.45 -27.78
CA MET A 6 -43.23 -23.13 -29.07
C MET A 6 -42.26 -22.41 -30.03
N LEU A 7 -41.15 -23.12 -30.29
CA LEU A 7 -40.34 -23.20 -31.51
C LEU A 7 -39.52 -21.98 -31.97
N ARG A 8 -38.21 -22.19 -32.19
CA ARG A 8 -37.68 -22.61 -33.51
C ARG A 8 -36.23 -23.08 -33.45
N ARG A 9 -36.01 -24.21 -34.13
CA ARG A 9 -34.74 -24.80 -34.59
C ARG A 9 -34.01 -23.86 -35.57
N THR A 10 -32.82 -24.31 -36.00
CA THR A 10 -32.07 -24.07 -37.26
C THR A 10 -30.74 -23.36 -36.94
N GLY A 11 -29.55 -23.96 -36.98
CA GLY A 11 -29.05 -24.96 -37.92
C GLY A 11 -28.39 -24.26 -39.10
N LEU A 12 -27.14 -23.79 -38.99
CA LEU A 12 -26.34 -23.43 -40.15
C LEU A 12 -24.88 -23.87 -39.95
N LEU A 13 -24.54 -24.90 -40.72
CA LEU A 13 -23.19 -25.31 -41.11
C LEU A 13 -22.64 -24.34 -42.18
N VAL A 14 -21.38 -24.55 -42.57
CA VAL A 14 -20.67 -24.01 -43.77
C VAL A 14 -19.91 -22.70 -43.47
N ALA A 15 -18.63 -22.50 -43.80
CA ALA A 15 -17.66 -23.21 -44.62
C ALA A 15 -16.25 -23.00 -44.06
N ALA A 16 -15.41 -24.04 -44.19
CA ALA A 16 -13.97 -23.89 -44.21
C ALA A 16 -13.54 -23.11 -45.47
N LEU A 17 -12.75 -22.05 -45.31
CA LEU A 17 -11.99 -21.45 -46.39
C LEU A 17 -10.50 -21.54 -46.03
N LEU A 18 -9.81 -22.46 -46.70
CA LEU A 18 -8.36 -22.50 -46.84
C LEU A 18 -7.96 -21.35 -47.77
N MET A 19 -7.22 -20.38 -47.24
CA MET A 19 -6.41 -19.46 -48.05
C MET A 19 -4.96 -19.64 -47.63
N ALA A 20 -4.25 -20.40 -48.44
CA ALA A 20 -2.79 -20.37 -48.51
C ALA A 20 -2.39 -19.00 -49.07
N GLY A 21 -1.50 -18.28 -48.39
CA GLY A 21 -1.00 -17.00 -48.87
C GLY A 21 0.18 -16.50 -48.05
N GLY A 22 1.36 -16.58 -48.64
CA GLY A 22 2.45 -15.63 -48.38
C GLY A 22 3.15 -15.73 -47.02
N CYS A 23 4.15 -16.60 -46.93
CA CYS A 23 5.21 -16.47 -45.93
C CYS A 23 6.16 -15.33 -46.37
N GLN A 24 5.72 -14.08 -46.28
CA GLN A 24 6.66 -12.94 -46.28
C GLN A 24 7.22 -12.82 -44.85
N ARG A 25 8.42 -13.37 -44.63
CA ARG A 25 9.28 -12.97 -43.51
C ARG A 25 9.70 -11.53 -43.75
N ALA A 26 8.87 -10.59 -43.33
CA ALA A 26 9.37 -9.27 -42.97
C ALA A 26 10.31 -9.49 -41.77
N ALA A 27 11.58 -9.14 -41.95
CA ALA A 27 12.50 -8.99 -40.84
C ALA A 27 11.91 -7.87 -39.97
N VAL A 28 11.24 -8.26 -38.89
CA VAL A 28 10.94 -7.35 -37.80
C VAL A 28 12.31 -7.00 -37.23
N GLU A 29 12.79 -5.81 -37.59
CA GLU A 29 13.85 -5.16 -36.85
C GLU A 29 13.38 -5.13 -35.40
N HIS A 30 13.99 -6.00 -34.60
CA HIS A 30 13.81 -6.06 -33.16
C HIS A 30 14.40 -4.77 -32.62
N ASP A 31 13.56 -3.74 -32.54
CA ASP A 31 13.84 -2.54 -31.78
C ASP A 31 14.25 -3.03 -30.39
N PRO A 32 15.46 -2.71 -29.90
CA PRO A 32 15.89 -3.15 -28.59
C PRO A 32 14.85 -2.65 -27.59
N ASP A 33 14.22 -3.62 -26.94
CA ASP A 33 13.28 -3.44 -25.83
C ASP A 33 13.74 -2.25 -24.99
N PRO A 34 12.92 -1.19 -24.81
CA PRO A 34 13.31 -0.02 -24.05
C PRO A 34 13.81 -0.52 -22.71
N GLN A 35 15.11 -0.29 -22.46
CA GLN A 35 15.82 -0.69 -21.27
C GLN A 35 14.89 -0.50 -20.08
N VAL A 36 14.36 -1.62 -19.57
CA VAL A 36 13.69 -1.65 -18.27
C VAL A 36 14.79 -1.23 -17.33
N ALA A 37 14.81 0.05 -16.97
CA ALA A 37 15.75 0.59 -16.03
C ALA A 37 15.68 -0.35 -14.81
N GLU A 38 16.80 -0.99 -14.49
CA GLU A 38 16.93 -1.77 -13.27
C GLU A 38 16.45 -0.84 -12.14
N ALA A 39 15.32 -1.19 -11.53
CA ALA A 39 14.79 -0.43 -10.41
C ALA A 39 15.89 -0.36 -9.36
N GLU A 40 16.34 0.85 -9.03
CA GLU A 40 17.35 1.03 -8.00
C GLU A 40 16.83 0.39 -6.71
N VAL A 41 17.57 -0.59 -6.19
CA VAL A 41 17.21 -1.27 -4.94
C VAL A 41 17.52 -0.30 -3.81
N HIS A 42 16.50 0.45 -3.37
CA HIS A 42 16.62 1.31 -2.20
C HIS A 42 16.81 0.44 -0.94
N PRO A 43 17.82 0.73 -0.09
CA PRO A 43 17.95 0.08 1.20
C PRO A 43 16.68 0.27 2.03
N GLN A 44 16.17 -0.83 2.60
CA GLN A 44 14.97 -0.81 3.42
C GLN A 44 15.38 -0.69 4.90
N HIS A 45 14.66 0.13 5.66
CA HIS A 45 14.96 0.40 7.06
C HIS A 45 13.70 0.32 7.92
N HIS A 46 13.75 -0.44 9.01
CA HIS A 46 12.68 -0.44 10.00
C HIS A 46 12.86 0.72 10.99
N SER A 47 11.73 1.36 11.34
CA SER A 47 11.67 2.42 12.34
C SER A 47 11.73 1.82 13.75
N PRO A 48 12.52 2.42 14.68
CA PRO A 48 12.43 2.09 16.10
C PRO A 48 11.19 2.71 16.77
N TRP A 49 10.57 3.71 16.15
CA TRP A 49 9.33 4.34 16.61
C TRP A 49 8.11 3.56 16.10
N TYR A 50 7.14 3.35 16.98
CA TYR A 50 5.89 2.66 16.66
C TYR A 50 4.69 3.28 17.39
N VAL A 51 3.47 2.98 16.92
CA VAL A 51 2.23 3.38 17.60
C VAL A 51 1.68 2.20 18.39
N SER A 52 1.55 2.36 19.71
CA SER A 52 0.78 1.44 20.55
C SER A 52 -0.71 1.77 20.47
N VAL A 53 -1.55 0.74 20.44
CA VAL A 53 -3.01 0.88 20.37
C VAL A 53 -3.63 0.05 21.49
N ASP A 54 -4.29 0.72 22.43
CA ASP A 54 -5.04 0.09 23.51
C ASP A 54 -6.46 -0.29 23.07
N GLY A 55 -7.07 -1.26 23.77
CA GLY A 55 -8.46 -1.66 23.58
C GLY A 55 -8.62 -3.08 23.05
N ASP A 56 -9.73 -3.36 22.36
CA ASP A 56 -10.09 -4.69 21.82
C ASP A 56 -10.01 -4.77 20.27
N GLY A 57 -9.45 -3.75 19.61
CA GLY A 57 -9.33 -3.68 18.14
C GLY A 57 -8.46 -4.78 17.52
N PRO A 58 -8.45 -4.90 16.17
CA PRO A 58 -7.71 -5.94 15.44
C PRO A 58 -6.19 -5.82 15.64
N PHE A 59 -5.68 -4.60 15.85
CA PHE A 59 -4.27 -4.29 16.00
C PHE A 59 -3.98 -3.68 17.38
N ARG A 60 -2.78 -3.93 17.88
CA ARG A 60 -2.23 -3.43 19.15
C ARG A 60 -0.95 -2.62 18.94
N MET A 61 -0.33 -2.78 17.78
CA MET A 61 0.94 -2.16 17.41
C MET A 61 0.91 -1.80 15.93
N VAL A 62 1.45 -0.63 15.59
CA VAL A 62 1.69 -0.17 14.23
C VAL A 62 3.18 0.14 14.06
N THR A 63 3.89 -0.61 13.22
CA THR A 63 5.30 -0.35 12.91
C THR A 63 5.48 0.19 11.50
N PHE A 64 6.61 0.87 11.30
CA PHE A 64 6.93 1.54 10.06
C PHE A 64 8.20 0.98 9.44
N LYS A 65 8.19 0.84 8.13
CA LYS A 65 9.32 0.44 7.31
C LYS A 65 9.50 1.44 6.20
N ASP A 66 10.66 2.08 6.16
CA ASP A 66 11.08 2.84 4.99
C ASP A 66 11.44 1.89 3.86
N VAL A 67 10.73 2.01 2.74
CA VAL A 67 10.98 1.27 1.49
C VAL A 67 11.32 2.19 0.31
N GLY A 68 11.55 3.49 0.55
CA GLY A 68 11.84 4.46 -0.51
C GLY A 68 11.54 5.92 -0.15
N MET A 69 11.68 6.31 1.11
CA MET A 69 11.65 7.70 1.52
C MET A 69 12.89 8.37 0.95
N ASN A 70 12.68 9.25 -0.01
CA ASN A 70 13.76 10.05 -0.57
C ASN A 70 14.38 10.95 0.51
N ARG A 71 15.57 10.57 0.97
CA ARG A 71 16.28 11.22 2.07
C ARG A 71 17.76 11.31 1.73
N ALA A 72 18.38 12.43 2.10
CA ALA A 72 19.81 12.63 1.87
C ALA A 72 20.67 11.55 2.55
N ILE A 73 20.24 11.08 3.73
CA ILE A 73 20.87 10.00 4.48
C ILE A 73 19.76 9.12 5.09
N PRO A 74 19.51 7.93 4.53
CA PRO A 74 18.61 6.96 5.14
C PRO A 74 19.13 6.54 6.52
N SER A 75 18.32 6.75 7.55
CA SER A 75 18.61 6.36 8.93
C SER A 75 17.34 5.83 9.60
N PRO A 76 17.44 4.78 10.44
CA PRO A 76 16.33 4.36 11.29
C PRO A 76 16.01 5.41 12.37
N ASP A 77 17.01 6.19 12.81
CA ASP A 77 16.83 7.26 13.82
C ASP A 77 16.39 8.60 13.20
N ASP A 78 15.76 8.56 12.03
CA ASP A 78 15.31 9.78 11.35
C ASP A 78 14.11 10.40 12.10
N PRO A 79 14.18 11.69 12.48
CA PRO A 79 13.07 12.39 13.12
C PRO A 79 11.76 12.33 12.35
N MET A 80 11.80 12.20 11.03
CA MET A 80 10.60 12.07 10.20
C MET A 80 9.77 10.84 10.57
N LEU A 81 10.42 9.71 10.91
CA LEU A 81 9.70 8.49 11.31
C LEU A 81 9.00 8.67 12.66
N GLU A 82 9.63 9.37 13.61
CA GLU A 82 9.01 9.76 14.88
C GLU A 82 7.79 10.68 14.64
N VAL A 83 7.94 11.69 13.78
CA VAL A 83 6.85 12.62 13.46
C VAL A 83 5.69 11.92 12.76
N ILE A 84 5.95 10.99 11.85
CA ILE A 84 4.91 10.15 11.23
C ILE A 84 4.19 9.32 12.27
N ALA A 85 4.92 8.65 13.19
CA ALA A 85 4.32 7.85 14.25
C ALA A 85 3.43 8.72 15.17
N ALA A 86 3.93 9.89 15.59
CA ALA A 86 3.20 10.82 16.44
C ALA A 86 1.97 11.42 15.77
N SER A 87 2.09 11.84 14.51
CA SER A 87 0.96 12.33 13.72
C SER A 87 -0.09 11.22 13.54
N LEU A 88 0.32 9.99 13.23
CA LEU A 88 -0.63 8.87 13.09
C LEU A 88 -1.33 8.55 14.41
N ALA A 89 -0.61 8.48 15.52
CA ALA A 89 -1.21 8.24 16.84
C ALA A 89 -2.29 9.29 17.14
N MET A 90 -2.00 10.57 16.92
CA MET A 90 -2.96 11.67 17.11
C MET A 90 -4.17 11.56 16.18
N THR A 91 -3.96 11.26 14.90
CA THR A 91 -5.03 11.09 13.92
C THR A 91 -5.94 9.93 14.32
N LEU A 92 -5.39 8.77 14.70
CA LEU A 92 -6.16 7.61 15.14
C LEU A 92 -6.98 7.88 16.42
N ALA A 93 -6.44 8.70 17.34
CA ALA A 93 -7.11 9.04 18.57
C ALA A 93 -8.23 10.09 18.41
N THR A 94 -8.08 10.99 17.44
CA THR A 94 -9.04 12.08 17.18
C THR A 94 -10.11 11.71 16.16
N ASP A 95 -9.91 10.63 15.41
CA ASP A 95 -10.90 10.08 14.50
C ASP A 95 -12.15 9.58 15.24
N GLU A 96 -13.32 10.11 14.91
CA GLU A 96 -14.57 9.79 15.61
C GLU A 96 -15.05 8.34 15.40
N VAL A 97 -14.66 7.69 14.30
CA VAL A 97 -15.07 6.32 13.98
C VAL A 97 -14.10 5.32 14.60
N LEU A 98 -12.79 5.60 14.53
CA LEU A 98 -11.77 4.73 15.10
C LEU A 98 -11.68 4.89 16.63
N GLY A 99 -11.71 6.12 17.13
CA GLY A 99 -11.73 6.47 18.56
C GLY A 99 -10.68 5.75 19.39
N MET A 100 -9.51 5.46 18.82
CA MET A 100 -8.52 4.57 19.43
C MET A 100 -7.78 5.28 20.56
N THR A 101 -7.44 4.56 21.62
CA THR A 101 -6.46 5.07 22.59
C THR A 101 -5.09 4.67 22.10
N THR A 102 -4.24 5.65 21.78
CA THR A 102 -2.94 5.42 21.14
C THR A 102 -1.80 6.09 21.89
N GLY A 103 -0.60 5.54 21.74
CA GLY A 103 0.66 6.09 22.25
C GLY A 103 1.76 5.98 21.19
N VAL A 104 2.84 6.73 21.39
CA VAL A 104 4.07 6.61 20.61
C VAL A 104 5.14 6.09 21.54
N ASP A 105 5.78 4.99 21.15
CA ASP A 105 6.80 4.32 21.92
C ASP A 105 8.05 4.10 21.05
N TYR A 106 9.18 3.85 21.71
CA TYR A 106 10.47 3.60 21.07
C TYR A 106 11.00 2.22 21.49
N ASP A 107 11.38 1.40 20.51
CA ASP A 107 12.08 0.14 20.73
C ASP A 107 13.18 -0.06 19.68
N ALA A 108 14.44 0.03 20.12
CA ALA A 108 15.60 -0.15 19.26
C ALA A 108 15.70 -1.57 18.67
N ALA A 109 15.07 -2.58 19.28
CA ALA A 109 15.06 -3.94 18.74
C ALA A 109 14.32 -4.00 17.39
N LEU A 110 13.31 -3.13 17.19
CA LEU A 110 12.54 -3.08 15.94
C LEU A 110 13.36 -2.63 14.73
N VAL A 111 14.59 -2.16 14.89
CA VAL A 111 15.48 -1.87 13.75
C VAL A 111 16.01 -3.16 13.11
N ASP A 112 16.10 -4.25 13.88
CA ASP A 112 16.60 -5.53 13.41
C ASP A 112 15.56 -6.23 12.50
N PRO A 113 15.88 -6.52 11.23
CA PRO A 113 14.96 -7.24 10.34
C PRO A 113 14.51 -8.60 10.89
N ASP A 114 15.33 -9.25 11.73
CA ASP A 114 14.99 -10.54 12.32
C ASP A 114 13.79 -10.44 13.27
N GLU A 115 13.57 -9.27 13.91
CA GLU A 115 12.38 -9.00 14.75
C GLU A 115 11.09 -8.87 13.92
N HIS A 116 11.19 -8.75 12.58
CA HIS A 116 10.04 -8.67 11.66
C HIS A 116 9.80 -9.95 10.86
N THR A 117 10.62 -10.99 11.07
CA THR A 117 10.50 -12.25 10.31
C THR A 117 9.25 -13.06 10.68
N PHE A 118 8.67 -12.83 11.86
CA PHE A 118 7.44 -13.47 12.30
C PHE A 118 6.32 -12.44 12.36
N CYS A 119 5.36 -12.55 11.44
CA CYS A 119 4.19 -11.70 11.50
C CYS A 119 3.39 -11.96 12.77
N ALA A 120 3.39 -10.96 13.65
CA ALA A 120 2.73 -11.04 14.94
C ALA A 120 1.22 -10.85 14.74
N ARG A 121 0.45 -11.63 15.52
CA ARG A 121 -0.99 -11.38 15.62
C ARG A 121 -1.21 -9.97 16.16
N SER A 122 -2.20 -9.27 15.62
CA SER A 122 -2.54 -7.91 16.02
C SER A 122 -1.46 -6.86 15.77
N HIS A 123 -0.68 -7.03 14.72
CA HIS A 123 0.30 -6.05 14.26
C HIS A 123 -0.12 -5.50 12.89
N LEU A 124 -0.14 -4.17 12.76
CA LEU A 124 -0.25 -3.47 11.49
C LEU A 124 1.14 -3.03 11.02
N TYR A 125 1.56 -3.45 9.83
CA TYR A 125 2.82 -3.03 9.23
C TYR A 125 2.55 -1.94 8.19
N VAL A 126 3.35 -0.87 8.23
CA VAL A 126 3.24 0.28 7.33
C VAL A 126 4.54 0.45 6.57
N ASP A 127 4.52 0.14 5.28
CA ASP A 127 5.61 0.52 4.39
C ASP A 127 5.43 1.97 3.96
N LEU A 128 6.52 2.74 3.91
CA LEU A 128 6.53 4.17 3.58
C LEU A 128 7.51 4.48 2.46
N TRP A 129 7.11 5.36 1.54
CA TRP A 129 8.00 5.91 0.51
C TRP A 129 7.65 7.36 0.18
N ARG A 130 8.55 8.06 -0.53
CA ARG A 130 8.34 9.42 -1.01
C ARG A 130 8.79 9.58 -2.45
N GLY A 131 7.85 9.87 -3.35
CA GLY A 131 8.13 10.16 -4.77
C GLY A 131 8.46 11.63 -5.01
N GLU A 132 9.24 11.94 -6.05
CA GLU A 132 9.79 13.29 -6.30
C GLU A 132 9.08 14.11 -7.39
N ALA A 133 8.25 13.51 -8.25
CA ALA A 133 7.69 14.22 -9.42
C ALA A 133 6.31 13.70 -9.87
N PRO A 134 5.19 14.26 -9.37
CA PRO A 134 5.11 15.27 -8.31
C PRO A 134 5.46 14.68 -6.94
N ALA A 135 5.81 15.56 -5.98
CA ALA A 135 6.06 15.18 -4.60
C ALA A 135 4.82 14.49 -4.00
N ARG A 136 5.01 13.26 -3.53
CA ARG A 136 3.95 12.43 -2.96
C ARG A 136 4.49 11.56 -1.85
N TRP A 137 3.73 11.45 -0.78
CA TRP A 137 3.90 10.35 0.16
C TRP A 137 3.25 9.11 -0.43
N GLY A 138 3.76 7.94 -0.08
CA GLY A 138 3.03 6.71 -0.32
C GLY A 138 3.18 5.74 0.83
N TYR A 139 2.16 4.90 0.98
CA TYR A 139 2.14 3.86 1.98
C TYR A 139 1.43 2.60 1.50
N SER A 140 1.78 1.49 2.13
CA SER A 140 0.95 0.29 2.12
C SER A 140 0.73 -0.26 3.50
N LEU A 141 -0.48 -0.77 3.74
CA LEU A 141 -0.90 -1.35 5.01
C LEU A 141 -1.01 -2.86 4.88
N TRP A 142 -0.40 -3.55 5.84
CA TRP A 142 -0.35 -5.00 5.87
C TRP A 142 -0.77 -5.54 7.22
N SER A 143 -1.64 -6.55 7.22
CA SER A 143 -2.05 -7.28 8.43
C SER A 143 -1.18 -8.51 8.73
N GLY A 144 -0.20 -8.77 7.88
CA GLY A 144 0.64 -9.96 7.86
C GLY A 144 1.77 -9.84 6.81
N CYS A 145 2.48 -10.94 6.58
CA CYS A 145 3.76 -10.94 5.86
C CYS A 145 3.59 -11.31 4.39
N ASN A 146 2.41 -11.76 4.00
CA ASN A 146 2.17 -12.28 2.66
C ASN A 146 1.54 -11.18 1.79
N GLU A 147 1.72 -11.26 0.47
CA GLU A 147 1.11 -10.31 -0.48
C GLU A 147 -0.43 -10.23 -0.38
N HIS A 148 -1.08 -11.28 0.11
CA HIS A 148 -2.52 -11.30 0.37
C HIS A 148 -2.93 -10.46 1.57
N ASP A 149 -2.00 -10.12 2.46
CA ASP A 149 -2.25 -9.36 3.68
C ASP A 149 -2.11 -7.84 3.43
N GLN A 150 -1.65 -7.40 2.26
CA GLN A 150 -1.66 -6.00 1.83
C GLN A 150 -3.08 -5.56 1.52
N PHE A 151 -3.70 -4.76 2.39
CA PHE A 151 -5.09 -4.34 2.22
C PHE A 151 -5.27 -2.88 1.81
N ALA A 152 -4.19 -2.09 1.82
CA ALA A 152 -4.18 -0.75 1.27
C ALA A 152 -2.84 -0.43 0.60
N TRP A 153 -2.89 0.32 -0.49
CA TRP A 153 -1.74 0.92 -1.17
C TRP A 153 -2.19 2.24 -1.75
N HIS A 154 -1.58 3.34 -1.34
CA HIS A 154 -1.96 4.67 -1.80
C HIS A 154 -0.75 5.59 -1.92
N GLU A 155 -0.86 6.56 -2.81
CA GLU A 155 0.00 7.73 -2.86
C GLU A 155 -0.87 8.96 -2.64
N VAL A 156 -0.38 9.88 -1.81
CA VAL A 156 -1.04 11.12 -1.48
C VAL A 156 -0.14 12.30 -1.81
N PRO A 157 -0.70 13.39 -2.36
CA PRO A 157 0.09 14.56 -2.71
C PRO A 157 0.69 15.19 -1.44
N VAL A 158 1.93 15.67 -1.55
CA VAL A 158 2.53 16.54 -0.54
C VAL A 158 2.09 17.97 -0.81
N ASP A 159 1.61 18.67 0.22
CA ASP A 159 1.39 20.11 0.12
C ASP A 159 2.73 20.85 0.29
N GLU A 160 3.42 21.11 -0.82
CA GLU A 160 4.67 21.88 -0.83
C GLU A 160 4.49 23.34 -0.40
N THR A 161 3.25 23.82 -0.30
CA THR A 161 2.94 25.19 0.13
C THR A 161 2.75 25.32 1.64
N ALA A 162 2.73 24.21 2.37
CA ALA A 162 2.54 24.14 3.82
C ALA A 162 3.79 24.59 4.59
N GLY A 163 4.17 25.87 4.49
CA GLY A 163 4.91 26.65 5.49
C GLY A 163 6.27 26.15 6.04
N GLY A 164 6.74 24.96 5.68
CA GLY A 164 7.89 24.28 6.28
C GLY A 164 7.62 23.58 7.62
N ASP A 165 6.37 23.43 8.07
CA ASP A 165 6.06 22.61 9.27
C ASP A 165 6.00 21.14 8.87
N VAL A 166 6.85 20.32 9.49
CA VAL A 166 6.94 18.87 9.23
C VAL A 166 5.63 18.17 9.58
N VAL A 167 4.89 18.65 10.57
CA VAL A 167 3.59 18.07 10.95
C VAL A 167 2.57 18.26 9.84
N ASP A 168 2.49 19.47 9.28
CA ASP A 168 1.59 19.77 8.16
C ASP A 168 1.97 18.94 6.93
N GLU A 169 3.26 18.69 6.71
CA GLU A 169 3.77 17.88 5.60
C GLU A 169 3.30 16.41 5.66
N VAL A 170 3.25 15.81 6.86
CA VAL A 170 2.86 14.40 7.04
C VAL A 170 1.37 14.20 7.29
N THR A 171 0.63 15.26 7.59
CA THR A 171 -0.82 15.19 7.90
C THR A 171 -1.62 14.49 6.78
N PRO A 172 -1.45 14.81 5.48
CA PRO A 172 -2.17 14.12 4.41
C PRO A 172 -1.90 12.60 4.36
N LEU A 173 -0.68 12.18 4.73
CA LEU A 173 -0.30 10.77 4.80
C LEU A 173 -1.03 10.07 5.95
N THR A 174 -0.99 10.62 7.16
CA THR A 174 -1.56 9.97 8.34
C THR A 174 -3.09 9.97 8.32
N GLU A 175 -3.73 11.01 7.77
CA GLU A 175 -5.17 11.03 7.49
C GLU A 175 -5.57 9.95 6.48
N SER A 176 -4.78 9.76 5.42
CA SER A 176 -5.06 8.71 4.44
C SER A 176 -4.90 7.30 5.02
N ILE A 177 -3.86 7.06 5.83
CA ILE A 177 -3.67 5.79 6.55
C ILE A 177 -4.88 5.52 7.45
N ALA A 178 -5.30 6.50 8.26
CA ALA A 178 -6.47 6.36 9.12
C ALA A 178 -7.75 6.08 8.31
N GLY A 179 -7.93 6.74 7.17
CA GLY A 179 -9.04 6.49 6.26
C GLY A 179 -9.08 5.06 5.71
N SER A 180 -7.92 4.51 5.33
CA SER A 180 -7.78 3.12 4.89
C SER A 180 -8.08 2.13 6.02
N LEU A 181 -7.59 2.40 7.24
CA LEU A 181 -7.87 1.56 8.41
C LEU A 181 -9.36 1.58 8.78
N ARG A 182 -10.00 2.75 8.74
CA ARG A 182 -11.44 2.90 8.95
C ARG A 182 -12.24 2.06 7.95
N SER A 183 -11.90 2.16 6.67
CA SER A 183 -12.53 1.39 5.61
C SER A 183 -12.37 -0.13 5.81
N ALA A 184 -11.20 -0.57 6.27
CA ALA A 184 -10.94 -1.98 6.58
C ALA A 184 -11.77 -2.48 7.77
N ILE A 185 -11.88 -1.67 8.84
CA ILE A 185 -12.68 -1.97 10.03
C ILE A 185 -14.18 -2.05 9.70
N GLU A 186 -14.70 -1.07 8.95
CA GLU A 186 -16.11 -1.05 8.53
C GLU A 186 -16.50 -2.27 7.69
N ARG A 187 -15.54 -2.81 6.92
CA ARG A 187 -15.72 -4.00 6.09
C ARG A 187 -15.34 -5.30 6.78
N ASP A 188 -14.77 -5.23 7.98
CA ASP A 188 -14.09 -6.32 8.69
C ASP A 188 -13.15 -7.13 7.76
N CYS A 189 -12.32 -6.42 7.00
CA CYS A 189 -11.43 -7.06 6.03
C CYS A 189 -10.08 -6.36 5.92
N TYR A 190 -9.03 -7.13 6.21
CA TYR A 190 -7.64 -6.68 6.28
C TYR A 190 -6.76 -7.45 5.30
N GLN A 191 -7.31 -7.82 4.15
CA GLN A 191 -6.61 -8.54 3.08
C GLN A 191 -6.78 -7.80 1.75
N ARG A 192 -5.94 -8.13 0.77
CA ARG A 192 -5.99 -7.58 -0.59
C ARG A 192 -7.29 -7.85 -1.31
N HIS A 193 -7.87 -9.02 -1.04
CA HIS A 193 -9.08 -9.50 -1.69
C HIS A 193 -10.20 -9.59 -0.65
N CYS A 194 -11.06 -8.58 -0.74
CA CYS A 194 -12.34 -8.42 -0.08
C CYS A 194 -13.34 -8.07 -1.19
#